data_AF-A0A0F9DCJ8-F1
#
_entry.id   AF-A0A0F9DCJ8-F1
#
_cell.length_a   1.000
_cell.length_b   1.000
_cell.length_c   1.000
_cell.angle_alpha   90.00
_cell.angle_beta   90.00
_cell.angle_gamma   90.00
#
_symmetry.space_group_name_H-M   'P 1'
#
loop_
_entity.id
_entity.type
_entity.pdbx_description
1 polymer ?
#
loop_
_entity_poly.entity_id
_entity_poly.type
_entity_poly.pdbx_seq_one_letter_code
_entity_poly.pdbx_strand_id
1 'polypeptide(L)'
;ITANYSIFNGTHTFEEVVFNSSNYNIVYDFSGLGDFHKVYINVSLWSIDFEIEDWNNEPMGYGYVLIYNKTDYTDRIANLTLNKEFGTQTFRWINNSQDAAYSYEIYYDNADYDKQHTLVNRSIVTRTVYLSNKVVTIPTILVNQTNRLVKNLQNYLVQEKVYASGSNETHIGNTKIINTTITLNKMDDHMNSIDIYSIDAYNNISINPIYSEIYIVETSDIIEVNITQLADAYGLLIDIFGTNSTDVCNGTIDIKYSEAFNQYIKVNMSKVVIKVYDGKGTWNPTYGNVYVKVTNVTSGANIITLLTNEEGIAKGQLNSELGFWYINHNGT
;
A
#
# COMPACT_ATOMS: atom_id res chain seq x y z
N ILE A 1 -23.04 -30.83 -0.12
CA ILE A 1 -22.29 -30.02 -1.13
C ILE A 1 -21.05 -29.45 -0.44
N THR A 2 -19.91 -29.35 -1.13
CA THR A 2 -18.66 -28.81 -0.59
C THR A 2 -18.49 -27.34 -0.98
N ALA A 3 -18.14 -26.49 -0.01
CA ALA A 3 -17.78 -25.09 -0.26
C ALA A 3 -16.26 -24.96 -0.23
N ASN A 4 -15.68 -24.46 -1.32
CA ASN A 4 -14.25 -24.21 -1.45
C ASN A 4 -14.01 -22.73 -1.69
N TYR A 5 -12.98 -22.18 -1.06
CA TYR A 5 -12.46 -20.84 -1.33
C TYR A 5 -11.00 -20.96 -1.74
N SER A 6 -10.69 -20.41 -2.90
CA SER A 6 -9.35 -20.38 -3.48
C SER A 6 -8.88 -18.94 -3.67
N ILE A 7 -7.57 -18.72 -3.59
CA ILE A 7 -6.93 -17.47 -3.97
C ILE A 7 -6.24 -17.65 -5.31
N PHE A 8 -6.44 -16.69 -6.22
CA PHE A 8 -5.77 -16.65 -7.51
C PHE A 8 -4.72 -15.55 -7.52
N ASN A 9 -3.45 -15.92 -7.68
CA ASN A 9 -2.32 -14.99 -7.67
C ASN A 9 -1.61 -14.93 -9.02
N GLY A 10 -2.37 -14.59 -10.07
CA GLY A 10 -1.87 -14.20 -11.38
C GLY A 10 -2.01 -15.25 -12.49
N THR A 11 -1.81 -16.54 -12.19
CA THR A 11 -2.06 -17.64 -13.14
C THR A 11 -2.67 -18.86 -12.44
N HIS A 12 -3.33 -19.75 -13.20
CA HIS A 12 -3.96 -20.96 -12.65
C HIS A 12 -2.96 -21.91 -11.96
N THR A 13 -1.67 -21.79 -12.26
CA THR A 13 -0.60 -22.53 -11.57
C THR A 13 -0.38 -22.07 -10.12
N PHE A 14 -0.92 -20.90 -9.74
CA PHE A 14 -0.80 -20.31 -8.42
C PHE A 14 -2.17 -20.16 -7.75
N GLU A 15 -3.10 -21.07 -8.04
CA GLU A 15 -4.34 -21.21 -7.29
C GLU A 15 -4.08 -21.98 -5.99
N GLU A 16 -4.32 -21.35 -4.84
CA GLU A 16 -4.24 -21.99 -3.53
C GLU A 16 -5.64 -22.17 -2.95
N VAL A 17 -6.03 -23.41 -2.65
CA VAL A 17 -7.28 -23.70 -1.93
C VAL A 17 -7.05 -23.42 -0.45
N VAL A 18 -7.56 -22.29 0.02
CA VAL A 18 -7.38 -21.81 1.39
C VAL A 18 -8.50 -22.28 2.33
N PHE A 19 -9.62 -22.73 1.78
CA PHE A 19 -10.66 -23.41 2.53
C PHE A 19 -11.34 -24.47 1.67
N ASN A 20 -11.57 -25.66 2.24
CA ASN A 20 -12.36 -26.72 1.64
C ASN A 20 -13.20 -27.39 2.73
N SER A 21 -14.53 -27.24 2.64
CA SER A 21 -15.43 -27.72 3.70
C SER A 21 -15.42 -29.25 3.87
N SER A 22 -14.99 -30.01 2.86
CA SER A 22 -14.87 -31.47 2.98
C SER A 22 -13.76 -31.91 3.94
N ASN A 23 -12.70 -31.11 4.09
CA ASN A 23 -11.59 -31.41 5.00
C ASN A 23 -12.00 -31.29 6.48
N TYR A 24 -13.12 -30.62 6.76
CA TYR A 24 -13.60 -30.37 8.13
C TYR A 24 -14.78 -31.28 8.52
N ASN A 25 -15.14 -32.27 7.69
CA ASN A 25 -16.34 -33.11 7.88
C ASN A 25 -17.65 -32.31 8.09
N ILE A 26 -17.70 -31.07 7.59
CA ILE A 26 -18.90 -30.25 7.61
C ILE A 26 -19.71 -30.61 6.37
N VAL A 27 -20.77 -31.39 6.57
CA VAL A 27 -21.73 -31.73 5.51
C VAL A 27 -22.83 -30.68 5.52
N TYR A 28 -22.83 -29.81 4.52
CA TYR A 28 -23.98 -28.96 4.24
C TYR A 28 -25.01 -29.76 3.44
N ASP A 29 -26.13 -30.09 4.09
CA ASP A 29 -27.33 -30.63 3.46
C ASP A 29 -28.13 -29.47 2.86
N PHE A 30 -28.21 -29.41 1.53
CA PHE A 30 -28.92 -28.40 0.76
C PHE A 30 -30.16 -28.99 0.06
N SER A 31 -30.68 -30.11 0.57
CA SER A 31 -31.77 -30.87 -0.06
C SER A 31 -33.15 -30.19 0.06
N GLY A 32 -33.29 -29.15 0.90
CA GLY A 32 -34.50 -28.37 1.08
C GLY A 32 -34.68 -27.23 0.06
N LEU A 33 -35.78 -27.25 -0.71
CA LEU A 33 -36.24 -26.08 -1.48
C LEU A 33 -36.60 -24.95 -0.49
N GLY A 34 -35.73 -23.94 -0.37
CA GLY A 34 -35.99 -22.74 0.43
C GLY A 34 -35.10 -22.54 1.66
N ASP A 35 -34.13 -23.43 1.93
CA ASP A 35 -33.22 -23.27 3.06
C ASP A 35 -32.04 -22.33 2.72
N PHE A 36 -31.90 -21.26 3.50
CA PHE A 36 -30.75 -20.36 3.43
C PHE A 36 -29.63 -20.88 4.35
N HIS A 37 -28.50 -21.28 3.77
CA HIS A 37 -27.32 -21.69 4.53
C HIS A 37 -26.29 -20.56 4.57
N LYS A 38 -25.80 -20.23 5.78
CA LYS A 38 -24.69 -19.31 5.98
C LYS A 38 -23.41 -20.11 6.19
N VAL A 39 -22.41 -19.89 5.35
CA VAL A 39 -21.05 -20.43 5.50
C VAL A 39 -20.17 -19.30 6.01
N TYR A 40 -19.54 -19.50 7.18
CA TYR A 40 -18.58 -18.57 7.75
C TYR A 40 -17.17 -19.08 7.44
N ILE A 41 -16.39 -18.29 6.72
CA ILE A 41 -15.00 -18.60 6.37
C ILE A 41 -14.12 -17.63 7.15
N ASN A 42 -13.39 -18.13 8.15
CA ASN A 42 -12.36 -17.35 8.84
C ASN A 42 -11.07 -17.45 8.05
N VAL A 43 -10.64 -16.32 7.47
CA VAL A 43 -9.43 -16.23 6.65
C VAL A 43 -8.32 -15.55 7.43
N SER A 44 -7.17 -16.23 7.59
CA SER A 44 -5.94 -15.63 8.10
C SER A 44 -4.97 -15.47 6.92
N LEU A 45 -5.15 -14.38 6.17
CA LEU A 45 -4.41 -14.12 4.93
C LEU A 45 -3.49 -12.94 5.10
N TRP A 46 -2.29 -13.09 4.55
CA TRP A 46 -1.36 -12.00 4.37
C TRP A 46 -1.65 -11.35 3.04
N SER A 47 -1.64 -10.02 3.03
CA SER A 47 -1.67 -9.23 1.79
C SER A 47 -0.39 -8.40 1.63
N ILE A 48 -0.02 -8.21 0.38
CA ILE A 48 0.94 -7.20 -0.04
C ILE A 48 0.32 -6.43 -1.19
N ASP A 49 0.24 -5.11 -1.04
CA ASP A 49 -0.03 -4.22 -2.15
C ASP A 49 1.30 -3.72 -2.71
N PHE A 50 1.51 -3.92 -4.01
CA PHE A 50 2.64 -3.41 -4.76
C PHE A 50 2.22 -2.16 -5.52
N GLU A 51 3.08 -1.15 -5.48
CA GLU A 51 3.02 0.06 -6.29
C GLU A 51 4.42 0.32 -6.84
N ILE A 52 4.56 0.29 -8.16
CA ILE A 52 5.87 0.26 -8.81
C ILE A 52 5.93 1.33 -9.89
N GLU A 53 6.91 2.21 -9.74
CA GLU A 53 7.15 3.34 -10.64
C GLU A 53 8.61 3.38 -11.13
N ASP A 54 8.81 4.00 -12.28
CA ASP A 54 10.14 4.26 -12.81
C ASP A 54 10.80 5.50 -12.17
N TRP A 55 12.01 5.84 -12.61
CA TRP A 55 12.77 6.96 -12.05
C TRP A 55 12.04 8.32 -12.15
N ASN A 56 11.15 8.46 -13.13
CA ASN A 56 10.39 9.68 -13.40
C ASN A 56 9.00 9.68 -12.74
N ASN A 57 8.74 8.74 -11.81
CA ASN A 57 7.43 8.54 -11.16
C ASN A 57 6.34 8.16 -12.18
N GLU A 58 6.70 7.50 -13.29
CA GLU A 58 5.70 6.95 -14.20
C GLU A 58 5.41 5.49 -13.81
N PRO A 59 4.13 5.08 -13.73
CA PRO A 59 3.76 3.71 -13.42
C PRO A 59 4.41 2.68 -14.35
N MET A 60 4.90 1.57 -13.78
CA MET A 60 5.52 0.47 -14.53
C MET A 60 4.47 -0.49 -15.12
N GLY A 61 3.64 0.01 -16.02
CA GLY A 61 2.49 -0.73 -16.54
C GLY A 61 2.77 -2.02 -17.32
N TYR A 62 4.00 -2.21 -17.80
CA TYR A 62 4.43 -3.44 -18.49
C TYR A 62 5.33 -4.30 -17.60
N GLY A 63 5.31 -4.06 -16.29
CA GLY A 63 6.05 -4.86 -15.33
C GLY A 63 5.25 -6.03 -14.79
N TYR A 64 5.96 -6.98 -14.18
CA TYR A 64 5.39 -8.03 -13.37
C TYR A 64 6.27 -8.33 -12.16
N VAL A 65 5.66 -8.91 -11.13
CA VAL A 65 6.32 -9.26 -9.87
C VAL A 65 6.30 -10.76 -9.69
N LEU A 66 7.47 -11.36 -9.50
CA LEU A 66 7.59 -12.72 -9.04
C LEU A 66 7.75 -12.71 -7.53
N ILE A 67 6.96 -13.53 -6.83
CA ILE A 67 6.99 -13.60 -5.37
C ILE A 67 7.40 -15.00 -4.93
N TYR A 68 8.22 -15.05 -3.90
CA TYR A 68 8.80 -16.27 -3.36
C TYR A 68 8.52 -16.36 -1.87
N ASN A 69 8.15 -17.56 -1.42
CA ASN A 69 7.83 -17.84 -0.01
C ASN A 69 9.08 -17.87 0.89
N LYS A 70 10.27 -17.77 0.29
CA LYS A 70 11.57 -17.83 0.95
C LYS A 70 12.46 -16.71 0.47
N THR A 71 13.36 -16.27 1.33
CA THR A 71 14.29 -15.17 1.05
C THR A 71 15.39 -15.52 0.04
N ASP A 72 15.54 -16.79 -0.30
CA ASP A 72 16.54 -17.32 -1.23
C ASP A 72 16.06 -17.42 -2.70
N TYR A 73 14.83 -16.99 -3.00
CA TYR A 73 14.24 -16.99 -4.34
C TYR A 73 14.03 -18.39 -4.94
N THR A 74 13.92 -19.44 -4.12
CA THR A 74 13.78 -20.83 -4.63
C THR A 74 12.34 -21.33 -4.72
N ASP A 75 11.41 -20.77 -3.94
CA ASP A 75 10.02 -21.24 -3.82
C ASP A 75 9.03 -20.20 -4.35
N ARG A 76 8.83 -20.16 -5.68
CA ARG A 76 7.97 -19.17 -6.35
C ARG A 76 6.50 -19.50 -6.14
N ILE A 77 5.76 -18.55 -5.57
CA ILE A 77 4.35 -18.69 -5.20
C ILE A 77 3.41 -17.75 -5.97
N ALA A 78 3.95 -16.80 -6.73
CA ALA A 78 3.14 -15.96 -7.62
C ALA A 78 3.92 -15.41 -8.82
N ASN A 79 3.15 -15.05 -9.85
CA ASN A 79 3.59 -14.21 -10.96
C ASN A 79 2.48 -13.18 -11.26
N LEU A 80 2.72 -11.94 -10.86
CA LEU A 80 1.73 -10.89 -10.79
C LEU A 80 2.00 -9.83 -11.85
N THR A 81 1.21 -9.81 -12.92
CA THR A 81 1.24 -8.71 -13.89
C THR A 81 0.71 -7.44 -13.24
N LEU A 82 1.45 -6.34 -13.41
CA LEU A 82 1.04 -5.03 -12.90
C LEU A 82 -0.09 -4.46 -13.74
N ASN A 83 -0.95 -3.66 -13.10
CA ASN A 83 -1.92 -2.86 -13.81
C ASN A 83 -1.18 -1.86 -14.73
N LYS A 84 -1.57 -1.81 -16.00
CA LYS A 84 -0.88 -0.98 -17.00
C LYS A 84 -0.94 0.52 -16.71
N GLU A 85 -2.04 0.99 -16.14
CA GLU A 85 -2.30 2.41 -15.87
C GLU A 85 -1.67 2.87 -14.56
N PHE A 86 -1.65 1.99 -13.55
CA PHE A 86 -1.27 2.36 -12.18
C PHE A 86 -0.01 1.69 -11.66
N GLY A 87 0.57 0.70 -12.36
CA GLY A 87 1.78 0.01 -11.90
C GLY A 87 1.58 -0.76 -10.61
N THR A 88 0.33 -1.14 -10.31
CA THR A 88 -0.08 -1.71 -9.03
C THR A 88 -0.57 -3.15 -9.14
N GLN A 89 -0.42 -3.92 -8.07
CA GLN A 89 -1.01 -5.26 -7.93
C GLN A 89 -1.06 -5.71 -6.47
N THR A 90 -2.06 -6.51 -6.10
CA THR A 90 -2.17 -7.09 -4.76
C THR A 90 -1.89 -8.58 -4.77
N PHE A 91 -0.99 -9.04 -3.90
CA PHE A 91 -0.78 -10.44 -3.60
C PHE A 91 -1.50 -10.83 -2.30
N ARG A 92 -2.12 -12.02 -2.26
CA ARG A 92 -2.70 -12.58 -1.04
C ARG A 92 -2.28 -14.04 -0.86
N TRP A 93 -1.82 -14.44 0.32
CA TRP A 93 -1.48 -15.84 0.57
C TRP A 93 -1.55 -16.21 2.05
N ILE A 94 -1.57 -17.50 2.35
CA ILE A 94 -1.35 -18.00 3.71
C ILE A 94 0.16 -18.03 3.95
N ASN A 95 0.64 -17.15 4.81
CA ASN A 95 2.04 -17.18 5.18
C ASN A 95 2.35 -18.35 6.12
N ASN A 96 2.89 -19.43 5.56
CA ASN A 96 3.36 -20.60 6.30
C ASN A 96 4.84 -20.48 6.72
N SER A 97 5.51 -19.37 6.39
CA SER A 97 6.93 -19.14 6.72
C SER A 97 7.10 -18.93 8.23
N GLN A 98 7.94 -19.74 8.86
CA GLN A 98 8.27 -19.61 10.29
C GLN A 98 8.95 -18.27 10.61
N ASP A 99 9.67 -17.70 9.64
CA ASP A 99 10.37 -16.43 9.79
C ASP A 99 9.56 -15.23 9.30
N ALA A 100 8.31 -15.44 8.88
CA ALA A 100 7.45 -14.39 8.33
C ALA A 100 8.14 -13.55 7.24
N ALA A 101 8.96 -14.19 6.41
CA ALA A 101 9.76 -13.52 5.40
C ALA A 101 9.39 -14.04 4.01
N TYR A 102 9.48 -13.14 3.03
CA TYR A 102 9.31 -13.43 1.62
C TYR A 102 10.32 -12.63 0.81
N SER A 103 10.52 -13.01 -0.44
CA SER A 103 11.27 -12.20 -1.38
C SER A 103 10.48 -12.00 -2.66
N TYR A 104 10.86 -10.98 -3.42
CA TYR A 104 10.27 -10.71 -4.71
C TYR A 104 11.27 -10.14 -5.70
N GLU A 105 10.96 -10.35 -6.98
CA GLU A 105 11.66 -9.79 -8.12
C GLU A 105 10.68 -9.03 -8.98
N ILE A 106 11.11 -7.85 -9.46
CA ILE A 106 10.32 -7.02 -10.36
C ILE A 106 11.01 -7.04 -11.71
N TYR A 107 10.25 -7.39 -12.73
CA TYR A 107 10.68 -7.40 -14.12
C TYR A 107 9.89 -6.39 -14.92
N TYR A 108 10.53 -5.81 -15.94
CA TYR A 108 9.85 -5.09 -17.01
C TYR A 108 9.85 -5.96 -18.26
N ASP A 109 8.67 -6.13 -18.87
CA ASP A 109 8.48 -6.94 -20.06
C ASP A 109 8.32 -6.04 -21.29
N ASN A 110 9.25 -6.17 -22.24
CA ASN A 110 9.18 -5.44 -23.49
C ASN A 110 9.59 -6.34 -24.67
N ALA A 111 8.59 -6.80 -25.41
CA ALA A 111 8.77 -7.70 -26.55
C ALA A 111 9.64 -7.13 -27.69
N ASP A 112 9.79 -5.80 -27.77
CA ASP A 112 10.64 -5.14 -28.76
C ASP A 112 12.14 -5.22 -28.44
N TYR A 113 12.51 -5.56 -27.20
CA TYR A 113 13.91 -5.67 -26.79
C TYR A 113 14.46 -7.07 -27.10
N ASP A 114 15.73 -7.13 -27.47
CA ASP A 114 16.46 -8.40 -27.63
C ASP A 114 16.41 -9.24 -26.33
N LYS A 115 16.46 -8.58 -25.16
CA LYS A 115 16.16 -9.18 -23.85
C LYS A 115 14.78 -8.70 -23.37
N GLN A 116 13.76 -9.50 -23.62
CA GLN A 116 12.37 -9.14 -23.37
C GLN A 116 12.07 -8.92 -21.88
N HIS A 117 12.54 -9.82 -21.02
CA HIS A 117 12.34 -9.74 -19.58
C HIS A 117 13.57 -9.17 -18.89
N THR A 118 13.43 -7.96 -18.36
CA THR A 118 14.54 -7.27 -17.69
C THR A 118 14.27 -7.13 -16.20
N LEU A 119 15.12 -7.74 -15.37
CA LEU A 119 15.09 -7.58 -13.91
C LEU A 119 15.45 -6.12 -13.57
N VAL A 120 14.55 -5.42 -12.90
CA VAL A 120 14.73 -4.02 -12.50
C VAL A 120 14.88 -3.84 -10.99
N ASN A 121 14.38 -4.78 -10.19
CA ASN A 121 14.55 -4.76 -8.74
C ASN A 121 14.45 -6.18 -8.17
N ARG A 122 15.17 -6.42 -7.08
CA ARG A 122 15.10 -7.63 -6.28
C ARG A 122 15.16 -7.23 -4.81
N SER A 123 14.24 -7.72 -3.99
CA SER A 123 14.16 -7.36 -2.57
C SER A 123 13.74 -8.52 -1.69
N ILE A 124 14.11 -8.43 -0.41
CA ILE A 124 13.76 -9.36 0.66
C ILE A 124 12.99 -8.57 1.71
N VAL A 125 11.85 -9.11 2.14
CA VAL A 125 11.04 -8.51 3.20
C VAL A 125 10.94 -9.48 4.35
N THR A 126 11.32 -9.00 5.53
CA THR A 126 11.16 -9.73 6.79
C THR A 126 10.06 -9.07 7.60
N ARG A 127 9.03 -9.84 7.96
CA ARG A 127 7.89 -9.36 8.74
C ARG A 127 7.79 -10.06 10.10
N THR A 128 8.90 -10.50 10.67
CA THR A 128 8.95 -11.12 12.02
C THR A 128 8.26 -10.26 13.08
N VAL A 129 8.37 -8.92 12.99
CA VAL A 129 7.68 -7.96 13.88
C VAL A 129 6.15 -7.97 13.76
N TYR A 130 5.59 -8.49 12.66
CA TYR A 130 4.14 -8.58 12.42
C TYR A 130 3.55 -9.92 12.85
N LEU A 131 4.37 -10.96 13.08
CA LEU A 131 3.89 -12.21 13.72
C LEU A 131 3.31 -11.95 15.12
N SER A 132 3.74 -10.87 15.78
CA SER A 132 3.27 -10.46 17.09
C SER A 132 2.17 -9.39 17.06
N ASN A 133 1.54 -9.09 15.91
CA ASN A 133 0.69 -7.91 15.69
C ASN A 133 1.40 -6.65 16.18
N LYS A 134 2.25 -6.01 15.37
CA LYS A 134 2.97 -4.79 15.79
C LYS A 134 1.98 -3.74 16.31
N VAL A 135 1.82 -3.69 17.64
CA VAL A 135 1.06 -2.68 18.36
C VAL A 135 2.05 -1.58 18.67
N VAL A 136 1.95 -0.47 17.95
CA VAL A 136 2.67 0.75 18.28
C VAL A 136 1.98 1.38 19.47
N THR A 137 2.74 1.71 20.51
CA THR A 137 2.26 2.45 21.67
C THR A 137 2.91 3.83 21.66
N ILE A 138 2.10 4.88 21.67
CA ILE A 138 2.58 6.27 21.78
C ILE A 138 2.84 6.57 23.26
N PRO A 139 3.84 7.39 23.60
CA PRO A 139 4.01 7.86 24.98
C PRO A 139 2.72 8.46 25.53
N THR A 140 2.40 8.14 26.79
CA THR A 140 1.21 8.66 27.48
C THR A 140 1.16 10.18 27.39
N ILE A 141 0.04 10.70 26.91
CA ILE A 141 -0.23 12.14 26.83
C ILE A 141 -0.88 12.58 28.13
N LEU A 142 -0.34 13.65 28.72
CA LEU A 142 -0.87 14.25 29.94
C LEU A 142 -1.75 15.46 29.58
N VAL A 143 -3.04 15.40 29.90
CA VAL A 143 -4.03 16.42 29.51
C VAL A 143 -3.62 17.81 30.01
N ASN A 144 -3.13 17.91 31.24
CA ASN A 144 -2.68 19.17 31.83
C ASN A 144 -1.51 19.84 31.10
N GLN A 145 -0.70 19.08 30.36
CA GLN A 145 0.46 19.58 29.60
C GLN A 145 0.08 19.93 28.17
N THR A 146 -0.87 19.21 27.58
CA THR A 146 -1.28 19.38 26.18
C THR A 146 -2.57 20.18 26.00
N ASN A 147 -3.21 20.58 27.09
CA ASN A 147 -4.41 21.41 27.07
C ASN A 147 -4.15 22.73 26.31
N ARG A 148 -4.88 22.93 25.21
CA ARG A 148 -4.80 24.14 24.38
C ARG A 148 -5.58 25.33 24.95
N LEU A 149 -6.45 25.10 25.93
CA LEU A 149 -7.32 26.10 26.57
C LEU A 149 -6.75 26.63 27.89
N VAL A 150 -5.43 26.86 27.97
CA VAL A 150 -4.69 27.25 29.18
C VAL A 150 -5.27 28.47 29.94
N LYS A 151 -6.04 29.34 29.27
CA LYS A 151 -6.66 30.53 29.88
C LYS A 151 -8.07 30.31 30.45
N ASN A 152 -8.73 29.21 30.09
CA ASN A 152 -10.07 28.89 30.54
C ASN A 152 -10.01 27.68 31.46
N LEU A 153 -9.94 27.90 32.77
CA LEU A 153 -9.91 26.81 33.75
C LEU A 153 -11.19 25.96 33.74
N GLN A 154 -12.26 26.37 33.06
CA GLN A 154 -13.52 25.62 33.00
C GLN A 154 -13.54 24.52 31.95
N ASN A 155 -12.63 24.51 30.97
CA ASN A 155 -12.62 23.49 29.91
C ASN A 155 -11.19 23.06 29.57
N TYR A 156 -11.06 21.88 29.00
CA TYR A 156 -9.82 21.41 28.38
C TYR A 156 -10.07 20.97 26.93
N LEU A 157 -9.04 21.16 26.10
CA LEU A 157 -9.00 20.71 24.72
C LEU A 157 -7.64 20.08 24.44
N VAL A 158 -7.63 18.81 24.07
CA VAL A 158 -6.43 18.09 23.64
C VAL A 158 -6.60 17.74 22.17
N GLN A 159 -5.68 18.19 21.33
CA GLN A 159 -5.68 17.89 19.89
C GLN A 159 -4.33 17.29 19.52
N GLU A 160 -4.29 15.98 19.38
CA GLU A 160 -3.05 15.26 19.15
C GLU A 160 -3.04 14.52 17.83
N LYS A 161 -1.95 14.69 17.09
CA LYS A 161 -1.70 13.97 15.85
C LYS A 161 -0.80 12.79 16.12
N VAL A 162 -1.25 11.62 15.69
CA VAL A 162 -0.45 10.39 15.69
C VAL A 162 -0.24 9.93 14.25
N TYR A 163 0.99 9.62 13.88
CA TYR A 163 1.35 9.22 12.53
C TYR A 163 1.77 7.76 12.49
N ALA A 164 1.42 7.06 11.40
CA ALA A 164 1.95 5.75 11.13
C ALA A 164 3.49 5.78 10.99
N SER A 165 4.13 4.62 11.17
CA SER A 165 5.58 4.48 11.06
C SER A 165 6.08 4.97 9.69
N GLY A 166 7.05 5.89 9.72
CA GLY A 166 7.60 6.52 8.52
C GLY A 166 6.86 7.78 8.08
N SER A 167 5.72 8.12 8.69
CA SER A 167 4.96 9.35 8.46
C SER A 167 5.19 10.38 9.57
N ASN A 168 5.04 11.67 9.24
CA ASN A 168 5.05 12.80 10.16
C ASN A 168 4.35 14.02 9.51
N GLU A 169 4.36 15.16 10.20
CA GLU A 169 3.69 16.39 9.73
C GLU A 169 4.22 16.96 8.40
N THR A 170 5.40 16.56 7.96
CA THR A 170 6.06 17.08 6.74
C THR A 170 6.23 16.04 5.64
N HIS A 171 6.00 14.76 5.94
CA HIS A 171 6.20 13.65 5.03
C HIS A 171 5.26 12.50 5.38
N ILE A 172 4.51 12.00 4.41
CA ILE A 172 3.68 10.81 4.57
C ILE A 172 4.39 9.61 3.92
N GLY A 173 4.65 8.59 4.73
CA GLY A 173 5.18 7.32 4.28
C GLY A 173 4.09 6.39 3.74
N ASN A 174 4.44 5.14 3.48
CA ASN A 174 3.59 4.11 2.88
C ASN A 174 2.96 3.13 3.89
N THR A 175 2.96 3.51 5.18
CA THR A 175 2.34 2.74 6.27
C THR A 175 0.99 3.35 6.62
N LYS A 176 -0.05 2.52 6.74
CA LYS A 176 -1.39 2.91 7.16
C LYS A 176 -1.70 2.38 8.56
N ILE A 177 -2.49 3.12 9.33
CA ILE A 177 -3.06 2.66 10.60
C ILE A 177 -4.30 1.81 10.31
N ILE A 178 -4.36 0.58 10.83
CA ILE A 178 -5.48 -0.33 10.56
C ILE A 178 -6.52 -0.37 11.69
N ASN A 179 -6.07 -0.39 12.94
CA ASN A 179 -6.92 -0.34 14.12
C ASN A 179 -6.24 0.52 15.18
N THR A 180 -7.02 1.23 15.97
CA THR A 180 -6.53 1.99 17.11
C THR A 180 -7.37 1.71 18.35
N THR A 181 -6.71 1.73 19.51
CA THR A 181 -7.29 1.71 20.84
C THR A 181 -6.81 2.95 21.57
N ILE A 182 -7.75 3.78 22.03
CA ILE A 182 -7.49 4.99 22.81
C ILE A 182 -8.07 4.76 24.19
N THR A 183 -7.22 4.81 25.22
CA THR A 183 -7.65 4.73 26.62
C THR A 183 -7.56 6.11 27.26
N LEU A 184 -8.69 6.56 27.79
CA LEU A 184 -8.85 7.83 28.47
C LEU A 184 -9.00 7.54 29.95
N ASN A 185 -8.11 8.07 30.78
CA ASN A 185 -8.03 7.74 32.19
C ASN A 185 -8.05 9.00 33.04
N LYS A 186 -8.90 9.01 34.08
CA LYS A 186 -8.96 10.09 35.07
C LYS A 186 -9.11 11.46 34.42
N MET A 187 -9.96 11.55 33.42
CA MET A 187 -10.34 12.82 32.79
C MET A 187 -11.19 13.58 33.81
N ASP A 188 -10.52 14.25 34.75
CA ASP A 188 -11.14 14.82 35.94
C ASP A 188 -12.33 15.73 35.59
N ASP A 189 -13.38 15.61 36.40
CA ASP A 189 -14.70 16.22 36.25
C ASP A 189 -15.56 15.62 35.14
N HIS A 190 -15.44 16.06 33.87
CA HIS A 190 -16.22 15.48 32.76
C HIS A 190 -15.48 15.52 31.42
N MET A 191 -15.41 14.38 30.75
CA MET A 191 -15.23 14.31 29.31
C MET A 191 -16.56 14.63 28.63
N ASN A 192 -16.54 15.47 27.60
CA ASN A 192 -17.75 15.91 26.90
C ASN A 192 -17.81 15.30 25.50
N SER A 193 -16.69 15.22 24.79
CA SER A 193 -16.64 14.57 23.49
C SER A 193 -15.24 14.12 23.10
N ILE A 194 -15.21 13.15 22.20
CA ILE A 194 -14.03 12.78 21.43
C ILE A 194 -14.41 12.71 19.96
N ASP A 195 -13.56 13.28 19.12
CA ASP A 195 -13.61 13.17 17.68
C ASP A 195 -12.26 12.62 17.17
N ILE A 196 -12.32 11.65 16.27
CA ILE A 196 -11.13 11.09 15.62
C ILE A 196 -11.25 11.35 14.13
N TYR A 197 -10.26 12.02 13.55
CA TYR A 197 -10.16 12.31 12.13
C TYR A 197 -9.03 11.49 11.50
N SER A 198 -9.17 11.13 10.23
CA SER A 198 -8.09 10.49 9.48
C SER A 198 -7.19 11.54 8.83
N ILE A 199 -5.91 11.22 8.68
CA ILE A 199 -4.93 11.97 7.90
C ILE A 199 -4.59 11.15 6.65
N ASP A 200 -4.80 11.74 5.46
CA ASP A 200 -4.63 11.05 4.18
C ASP A 200 -3.17 11.02 3.68
N ALA A 201 -2.96 10.43 2.49
CA ALA A 201 -1.65 10.32 1.84
C ALA A 201 -1.00 11.68 1.50
N TYR A 202 -1.80 12.75 1.47
CA TYR A 202 -1.37 14.12 1.19
C TYR A 202 -1.28 14.98 2.46
N ASN A 203 -1.37 14.34 3.64
CA ASN A 203 -1.37 14.98 4.96
C ASN A 203 -2.57 15.91 5.20
N ASN A 204 -3.68 15.72 4.50
CA ASN A 204 -4.93 16.42 4.78
C ASN A 204 -5.72 15.69 5.85
N ILE A 205 -6.31 16.46 6.76
CA ILE A 205 -7.23 15.94 7.78
C ILE A 205 -8.62 15.80 7.15
N SER A 206 -9.32 14.70 7.43
CA SER A 206 -10.68 14.47 6.95
C SER A 206 -11.62 15.60 7.38
N ILE A 207 -12.56 15.97 6.51
CA ILE A 207 -13.53 17.06 6.79
C ILE A 207 -14.44 16.70 7.97
N ASN A 208 -14.84 15.43 8.05
CA ASN A 208 -15.66 14.89 9.13
C ASN A 208 -14.85 13.88 9.94
N PRO A 209 -15.16 13.71 11.24
CA PRO A 209 -14.55 12.66 12.03
C PRO A 209 -14.97 11.29 11.50
N ILE A 210 -14.04 10.34 11.52
CA ILE A 210 -14.30 8.92 11.24
C ILE A 210 -14.93 8.22 12.45
N TYR A 211 -14.77 8.79 13.64
CA TYR A 211 -15.41 8.35 14.88
C TYR A 211 -15.70 9.57 15.76
N SER A 212 -16.88 9.60 16.38
CA SER A 212 -17.32 10.67 17.26
C SER A 212 -18.16 10.09 18.38
N GLU A 213 -17.91 10.51 19.61
CA GLU A 213 -18.69 10.12 20.79
C GLU A 213 -18.91 11.35 21.68
N ILE A 214 -20.12 11.47 22.23
CA ILE A 214 -20.50 12.55 23.14
C ILE A 214 -20.83 11.94 24.49
N TYR A 215 -20.19 12.47 25.52
CA TYR A 215 -20.30 11.99 26.89
C TYR A 215 -21.10 12.97 27.74
N ILE A 216 -21.82 12.42 28.71
CA ILE A 216 -22.64 13.22 29.63
C ILE A 216 -21.86 13.51 30.93
N VAL A 217 -21.24 12.49 31.53
CA VAL A 217 -20.49 12.61 32.80
C VAL A 217 -19.32 11.62 32.90
N GLU A 218 -18.75 11.18 31.79
CA GLU A 218 -17.69 10.16 31.85
C GLU A 218 -16.33 10.72 32.22
N THR A 219 -15.56 9.94 32.97
CA THR A 219 -14.20 10.29 33.42
C THR A 219 -13.14 9.34 32.91
N SER A 220 -13.56 8.27 32.22
CA SER A 220 -12.69 7.30 31.57
C SER A 220 -13.43 6.59 30.45
N ASP A 221 -12.70 6.18 29.41
CA ASP A 221 -13.25 5.33 28.36
C ASP A 221 -12.15 4.53 27.63
N ILE A 222 -12.55 3.46 26.95
CA ILE A 222 -11.70 2.69 26.03
C ILE A 222 -12.40 2.66 24.67
N ILE A 223 -11.79 3.35 23.71
CA ILE A 223 -12.33 3.50 22.37
C ILE A 223 -11.53 2.60 21.44
N GLU A 224 -12.21 1.66 20.79
CA GLU A 224 -11.64 0.77 19.79
C GLU A 224 -12.22 1.10 18.42
N VAL A 225 -11.37 1.51 17.47
CA VAL A 225 -11.80 1.87 16.12
C VAL A 225 -11.08 1.01 15.09
N ASN A 226 -11.87 0.33 14.26
CA ASN A 226 -11.36 -0.31 13.04
C ASN A 226 -11.29 0.72 11.92
N ILE A 227 -10.09 1.25 11.70
CA ILE A 227 -9.83 2.34 10.77
C ILE A 227 -10.02 1.87 9.32
N THR A 228 -9.64 0.63 8.99
CA THR A 228 -9.72 0.12 7.61
C THR A 228 -11.13 0.06 7.03
N GLN A 229 -12.16 0.03 7.89
CA GLN A 229 -13.56 0.07 7.45
C GLN A 229 -14.07 1.50 7.20
N LEU A 230 -13.33 2.51 7.64
CA LEU A 230 -13.77 3.90 7.70
C LEU A 230 -12.95 4.82 6.81
N ALA A 231 -11.63 4.60 6.72
CA ALA A 231 -10.73 5.44 5.93
C ALA A 231 -9.38 4.76 5.63
N ASP A 232 -8.70 5.27 4.60
CA ASP A 232 -7.28 5.06 4.39
C ASP A 232 -6.47 6.09 5.18
N ALA A 233 -6.07 5.75 6.41
CA ALA A 233 -5.41 6.68 7.32
C ALA A 233 -3.90 6.42 7.44
N TYR A 234 -3.09 7.43 7.15
CA TYR A 234 -1.63 7.45 7.37
C TYR A 234 -1.24 8.15 8.69
N GLY A 235 -2.23 8.74 9.35
CA GLY A 235 -2.20 9.27 10.70
C GLY A 235 -3.63 9.52 11.19
N LEU A 236 -3.77 9.90 12.45
CA LEU A 236 -5.03 10.29 13.07
C LEU A 236 -4.85 11.61 13.79
N LEU A 237 -5.86 12.47 13.73
CA LEU A 237 -6.03 13.58 14.67
C LEU A 237 -7.07 13.16 15.70
N ILE A 238 -6.67 13.16 16.97
CA ILE A 238 -7.53 12.85 18.10
C ILE A 238 -7.83 14.17 18.80
N ASP A 239 -9.12 14.55 18.80
CA ASP A 239 -9.63 15.77 19.39
C ASP A 239 -10.52 15.41 20.58
N ILE A 240 -10.11 15.80 21.79
CA ILE A 240 -10.83 15.51 23.03
C ILE A 240 -11.17 16.81 23.72
N PHE A 241 -12.45 16.98 24.01
CA PHE A 241 -12.99 18.14 24.70
C PHE A 241 -13.67 17.72 26.00
N GLY A 242 -13.46 18.50 27.04
CA GLY A 242 -14.16 18.30 28.31
C GLY A 242 -14.22 19.56 29.17
N THR A 243 -14.97 19.45 30.26
CA THR A 243 -15.24 20.52 31.21
C THR A 243 -14.58 20.18 32.55
N ASN A 244 -13.82 21.14 33.06
CA ASN A 244 -13.24 21.11 34.40
C ASN A 244 -14.22 21.75 35.39
N SER A 245 -14.36 21.18 36.59
CA SER A 245 -15.17 21.75 37.67
C SER A 245 -14.39 22.80 38.46
N THR A 246 -13.11 22.55 38.74
CA THR A 246 -12.32 23.37 39.68
C THR A 246 -10.85 23.54 39.29
N ASP A 247 -10.18 22.48 38.84
CA ASP A 247 -8.76 22.48 38.46
C ASP A 247 -8.56 21.99 37.02
N VAL A 248 -7.36 22.22 36.45
CA VAL A 248 -7.00 21.68 35.13
C VAL A 248 -7.01 20.15 35.20
N CYS A 249 -7.78 19.51 34.31
CA CYS A 249 -7.82 18.05 34.16
C CYS A 249 -6.41 17.44 34.09
N ASN A 250 -6.12 16.52 35.01
CA ASN A 250 -4.84 15.81 35.10
C ASN A 250 -4.91 14.37 34.54
N GLY A 251 -5.90 14.13 33.70
CA GLY A 251 -6.10 12.84 33.03
C GLY A 251 -4.99 12.49 32.06
N THR A 252 -5.02 11.24 31.62
CA THR A 252 -4.05 10.69 30.68
C THR A 252 -4.74 10.05 29.49
N ILE A 253 -4.07 10.15 28.34
CA ILE A 253 -4.52 9.57 27.09
C ILE A 253 -3.43 8.60 26.62
N ASP A 254 -3.77 7.33 26.54
CA ASP A 254 -2.90 6.26 26.04
C ASP A 254 -3.40 5.78 24.68
N ILE A 255 -2.53 5.79 23.67
CA ILE A 255 -2.89 5.43 22.30
C ILE A 255 -2.07 4.25 21.84
N LYS A 256 -2.75 3.23 21.35
CA LYS A 256 -2.16 2.04 20.76
C LYS A 256 -2.77 1.76 19.41
N TYR A 257 -1.96 1.45 18.41
CA TYR A 257 -2.49 1.11 17.09
C TYR A 257 -1.68 0.05 16.39
N SER A 258 -2.32 -0.61 15.43
CA SER A 258 -1.69 -1.55 14.52
C SER A 258 -1.57 -0.94 13.12
N GLU A 259 -0.64 -1.45 12.33
CA GLU A 259 -0.26 -0.87 11.04
C GLU A 259 -0.25 -1.92 9.92
N ALA A 260 -0.54 -1.46 8.69
CA ALA A 260 -0.30 -2.20 7.45
C ALA A 260 0.67 -1.42 6.55
N PHE A 261 1.45 -2.13 5.74
CA PHE A 261 2.51 -1.56 4.91
C PHE A 261 2.35 -1.95 3.44
N ASN A 262 2.41 -0.95 2.56
CA ASN A 262 2.42 -1.14 1.11
C ASN A 262 3.86 -1.18 0.59
N GLN A 263 4.16 -2.09 -0.33
CA GLN A 263 5.47 -2.10 -0.99
C GLN A 263 5.45 -1.07 -2.12
N TYR A 264 5.97 0.13 -1.84
CA TYR A 264 6.27 1.14 -2.85
C TYR A 264 7.72 0.95 -3.33
N ILE A 265 7.89 0.64 -4.62
CA ILE A 265 9.21 0.46 -5.22
C ILE A 265 9.39 1.44 -6.37
N LYS A 266 10.40 2.29 -6.23
CA LYS A 266 10.93 3.08 -7.33
C LYS A 266 12.12 2.38 -7.94
N VAL A 267 12.06 2.06 -9.23
CA VAL A 267 13.15 1.37 -9.93
C VAL A 267 14.03 2.35 -10.70
N ASN A 268 15.30 2.00 -10.88
CA ASN A 268 16.27 2.79 -11.66
C ASN A 268 16.09 2.59 -13.17
N MET A 269 14.87 2.73 -13.66
CA MET A 269 14.55 2.69 -15.08
C MET A 269 14.24 4.11 -15.55
N SER A 270 14.76 4.51 -16.70
CA SER A 270 14.53 5.84 -17.26
C SER A 270 14.18 5.75 -18.75
N LYS A 271 13.39 6.71 -19.23
CA LYS A 271 12.91 6.76 -20.62
C LYS A 271 13.66 7.83 -21.41
N VAL A 272 13.93 7.56 -22.68
CA VAL A 272 14.49 8.53 -23.64
C VAL A 272 13.48 8.72 -24.77
N VAL A 273 13.14 9.97 -25.02
CA VAL A 273 12.34 10.34 -26.18
C VAL A 273 13.28 10.62 -27.34
N ILE A 274 13.22 9.79 -28.38
CA ILE A 274 14.00 9.98 -29.61
C ILE A 274 13.07 10.58 -30.66
N LYS A 275 13.39 11.80 -31.11
CA LYS A 275 12.67 12.50 -32.18
C LYS A 275 13.53 12.55 -33.44
N VAL A 276 12.92 12.22 -34.57
CA VAL A 276 13.55 12.27 -35.89
C VAL A 276 13.06 13.52 -36.61
N TYR A 277 13.99 14.26 -37.19
CA TYR A 277 13.72 15.46 -37.97
C TYR A 277 14.37 15.33 -39.35
N ASP A 278 13.80 16.01 -40.33
CA ASP A 278 14.39 16.15 -41.66
C ASP A 278 15.54 17.18 -41.66
N GLY A 279 16.14 17.39 -42.83
CA GLY A 279 17.23 18.36 -43.00
C GLY A 279 16.85 19.82 -42.76
N LYS A 280 15.56 20.14 -42.55
CA LYS A 280 15.05 21.46 -42.17
C LYS A 280 14.77 21.56 -40.67
N GLY A 281 15.04 20.51 -39.90
CA GLY A 281 14.76 20.45 -38.46
C GLY A 281 13.28 20.22 -38.14
N THR A 282 12.49 19.74 -39.11
CA THR A 282 11.06 19.48 -38.94
C THR A 282 10.73 18.01 -39.20
N TRP A 283 9.76 17.44 -38.49
CA TRP A 283 9.25 16.13 -38.89
C TRP A 283 8.33 16.29 -40.10
N ASN A 284 8.48 15.40 -41.09
CA ASN A 284 7.60 15.35 -42.24
C ASN A 284 7.06 13.92 -42.42
N PRO A 285 5.76 13.68 -42.17
CA PRO A 285 5.16 12.36 -42.22
C PRO A 285 5.15 11.76 -43.65
N THR A 286 5.39 12.56 -44.70
CA THR A 286 5.47 12.03 -46.08
C THR A 286 6.65 11.09 -46.30
N TYR A 287 7.65 11.11 -45.43
CA TYR A 287 8.77 10.16 -45.47
C TYR A 287 8.39 8.76 -44.93
N GLY A 288 7.18 8.61 -44.39
CA GLY A 288 6.74 7.37 -43.76
C GLY A 288 7.49 7.10 -42.46
N ASN A 289 7.45 5.84 -42.02
CA ASN A 289 8.05 5.45 -40.76
C ASN A 289 9.57 5.21 -40.91
N VAL A 290 10.36 5.79 -40.02
CA VAL A 290 11.82 5.65 -39.96
C VAL A 290 12.20 4.64 -38.90
N TYR A 291 13.08 3.69 -39.24
CA TYR A 291 13.65 2.75 -38.29
C TYR A 291 14.82 3.39 -37.54
N VAL A 292 14.77 3.34 -36.21
CA VAL A 292 15.85 3.81 -35.33
C VAL A 292 16.45 2.61 -34.61
N LYS A 293 17.68 2.24 -34.98
CA LYS A 293 18.40 1.11 -34.36
C LYS A 293 19.22 1.60 -33.17
N VAL A 294 18.93 1.07 -31.98
CA VAL A 294 19.71 1.32 -30.77
C VAL A 294 20.65 0.15 -30.54
N THR A 295 21.94 0.43 -30.38
CA THR A 295 22.98 -0.60 -30.22
C THR A 295 23.82 -0.34 -28.99
N ASN A 296 24.31 -1.41 -28.37
CA ASN A 296 25.32 -1.33 -27.32
C ASN A 296 26.66 -1.03 -27.98
N VAL A 297 27.26 0.13 -27.66
CA VAL A 297 28.52 0.57 -28.29
C VAL A 297 29.69 -0.37 -27.97
N THR A 298 29.69 -1.02 -26.80
CA THR A 298 30.78 -1.90 -26.37
C THR A 298 30.73 -3.27 -27.05
N SER A 299 29.54 -3.89 -27.15
CA SER A 299 29.40 -5.22 -27.76
C SER A 299 29.02 -5.17 -29.25
N GLY A 300 28.58 -4.03 -29.74
CA GLY A 300 27.97 -3.88 -31.07
C GLY A 300 26.59 -4.55 -31.20
N ALA A 301 26.09 -5.15 -30.11
CA ALA A 301 24.82 -5.86 -30.13
C ALA A 301 23.65 -4.90 -30.36
N ASN A 302 22.64 -5.36 -31.08
CA ASN A 302 21.36 -4.69 -31.12
C ASN A 302 20.74 -4.70 -29.71
N ILE A 303 20.05 -3.63 -29.34
CA ILE A 303 19.25 -3.57 -28.11
C ILE A 303 17.78 -3.63 -28.49
N ILE A 304 17.40 -2.74 -29.41
CA ILE A 304 16.04 -2.58 -29.92
C ILE A 304 16.09 -1.85 -31.26
N THR A 305 15.16 -2.19 -32.15
CA THR A 305 14.86 -1.35 -33.31
C THR A 305 13.49 -0.71 -33.09
N LEU A 306 13.45 0.62 -33.13
CA LEU A 306 12.24 1.42 -32.95
C LEU A 306 11.72 1.89 -34.32
N LEU A 307 10.46 2.28 -34.36
CA LEU A 307 9.78 2.82 -35.52
C LEU A 307 9.17 4.18 -35.16
N THR A 308 9.38 5.20 -35.98
CA THR A 308 8.75 6.50 -35.74
C THR A 308 7.23 6.45 -35.97
N ASN A 309 6.49 7.14 -35.10
CA ASN A 309 5.06 7.40 -35.29
C ASN A 309 4.83 8.61 -36.24
N GLU A 310 3.56 9.02 -36.38
CA GLU A 310 3.14 10.15 -37.22
C GLU A 310 3.72 11.51 -36.79
N GLU A 311 4.30 11.60 -35.59
CA GLU A 311 4.95 12.79 -35.03
C GLU A 311 6.48 12.73 -35.10
N GLY A 312 7.05 11.67 -35.68
CA GLY A 312 8.50 11.47 -35.76
C GLY A 312 9.14 10.98 -34.46
N ILE A 313 8.34 10.50 -33.50
CA ILE A 313 8.82 9.95 -32.23
C ILE A 313 9.05 8.45 -32.39
N ALA A 314 10.26 7.99 -32.10
CA ALA A 314 10.61 6.57 -32.18
C ALA A 314 9.98 5.77 -31.02
N LYS A 315 9.23 4.74 -31.36
CA LYS A 315 8.48 3.85 -30.45
C LYS A 315 8.72 2.37 -30.78
N GLY A 316 8.27 1.47 -29.92
CA GLY A 316 8.30 0.02 -30.18
C GLY A 316 7.54 -0.33 -31.47
N GLN A 317 7.96 -1.40 -32.12
CA GLN A 317 7.31 -1.95 -33.31
C GLN A 317 6.10 -2.82 -32.93
N LEU A 318 6.24 -3.62 -31.88
CA LEU A 318 5.18 -4.46 -31.32
C LEU A 318 4.34 -3.65 -30.32
N ASN A 319 5.00 -2.87 -29.44
CA ASN A 319 4.35 -2.00 -28.47
C ASN A 319 4.55 -0.53 -28.83
N SER A 320 3.66 0.01 -29.67
CA SER A 320 3.75 1.39 -30.20
C SER A 320 3.63 2.50 -29.14
N GLU A 321 3.18 2.18 -27.93
CA GLU A 321 3.15 3.11 -26.80
C GLU A 321 4.53 3.30 -26.15
N LEU A 322 5.41 2.29 -26.24
CA LEU A 322 6.67 2.24 -25.52
C LEU A 322 7.79 2.98 -26.27
N GLY A 323 8.44 3.92 -25.59
CA GLY A 323 9.67 4.54 -26.09
C GLY A 323 10.92 3.73 -25.75
N PHE A 324 12.09 4.27 -26.09
CA PHE A 324 13.34 3.73 -25.57
C PHE A 324 13.43 3.95 -24.06
N TRP A 325 13.93 2.97 -23.33
CA TRP A 325 14.20 3.06 -21.91
C TRP A 325 15.51 2.32 -21.61
N TYR A 326 16.09 2.63 -20.46
CA TYR A 326 17.35 2.03 -20.04
C TYR A 326 17.41 1.97 -18.51
N ILE A 327 18.19 1.03 -18.00
CA ILE A 327 18.49 0.97 -16.57
C ILE A 327 19.60 1.96 -16.28
N ASN A 328 19.32 2.93 -15.43
CA ASN A 328 20.32 3.84 -14.90
C ASN A 328 21.20 3.09 -13.90
N HIS A 329 22.44 2.83 -14.30
CA HIS A 329 23.48 2.36 -13.40
C HIS A 329 24.17 3.58 -12.78
N ASN A 330 23.39 4.49 -12.18
CA ASN A 330 24.01 5.48 -11.32
C ASN A 330 24.45 4.72 -10.07
N GLY A 331 25.74 4.40 -10.04
CA GLY A 331 26.38 3.69 -8.95
C GLY A 331 26.31 4.50 -7.65
N THR A 332 26.13 3.72 -6.58
CA THR A 332 26.19 4.05 -5.13
C THR A 332 25.13 4.99 -4.59
#